data_AF-A0A667YND4-F1
#
_entry.id   AF-A0A667YND4-F1
#
_cell.length_a   1.000
_cell.length_b   1.000
_cell.length_c   1.000
_cell.angle_alpha   90.00
_cell.angle_beta   90.00
_cell.angle_gamma   90.00
#
_symmetry.space_group_name_H-M   'P 1'
#
loop_
_entity.id
_entity.type
_entity.pdbx_description
1 polymer ?
#
loop_
_entity_poly.entity_id
_entity_poly.type
_entity_poly.pdbx_seq_one_letter_code
_entity_poly.pdbx_strand_id
1 'polypeptide(L)'
;TRNRLSSQAITAHSARSIVTQMFPNEVSTEQESMVVVKKLLAIAVSSITYLRGLFPEKAYGSKDVEGQKVMILREDHKFPAACQIVKW
;
A
#
# COMPACT_ATOMS: atom_id res chain seq x y z
N THR A 1 46.62 28.51 5.39
CA THR A 1 45.27 28.44 5.99
C THR A 1 44.25 28.28 4.86
N ARG A 2 43.95 27.03 4.52
CA ARG A 2 43.16 26.61 3.35
C ARG A 2 41.80 26.13 3.86
N ASN A 3 40.80 27.01 3.88
CA ASN A 3 39.43 26.63 4.23
C ASN A 3 38.72 26.06 3.00
N ARG A 4 38.59 24.74 2.96
CA ARG A 4 37.64 23.98 2.14
C ARG A 4 36.99 22.97 3.09
N LEU A 5 35.74 22.61 2.74
CA LEU A 5 34.79 21.70 3.40
C LEU A 5 33.71 22.49 4.16
N SER A 6 32.42 22.45 3.84
CA SER A 6 31.67 22.00 2.66
C SER A 6 30.23 22.30 3.04
N SER A 7 29.55 23.13 2.24
CA SER A 7 28.10 23.32 2.35
C SER A 7 27.42 21.95 2.20
N GLN A 8 26.91 21.40 3.29
CA GLN A 8 25.99 20.28 3.24
C GLN A 8 24.67 20.82 2.70
N ALA A 9 24.46 20.66 1.40
CA ALA A 9 23.12 20.66 0.84
C ALA A 9 22.39 19.48 1.49
N ILE A 10 21.52 19.78 2.46
CA ILE A 10 20.56 18.83 3.01
C ILE A 10 19.56 18.58 1.88
N THR A 11 19.85 17.61 1.03
CA THR A 11 18.87 17.06 0.09
C THR A 11 17.80 16.39 0.93
N ALA A 12 16.72 17.12 1.20
CA ALA A 12 15.52 16.60 1.84
C ALA A 12 14.97 15.46 0.97
N HIS A 13 15.31 14.22 1.31
CA HIS A 13 14.55 13.06 0.89
C HIS A 13 13.22 13.13 1.64
N SER A 14 12.25 13.83 1.05
CA SER A 14 10.87 13.85 1.50
C SER A 14 10.37 12.41 1.57
N ALA A 15 10.14 11.90 2.78
CA ALA A 15 9.51 10.61 3.00
C ALA A 15 8.11 10.67 2.36
N ARG A 16 7.95 10.07 1.17
CA ARG A 16 6.64 9.94 0.52
C ARG A 16 5.73 9.18 1.48
N SER A 17 4.54 9.73 1.77
CA SER A 17 3.50 8.99 2.48
C SER A 17 3.20 7.71 1.71
N ILE A 18 3.00 6.59 2.42
CA ILE A 18 2.59 5.33 1.79
C ILE A 18 1.23 5.50 1.13
N VAL A 19 0.39 6.43 1.59
CA VAL A 19 -0.84 6.82 0.87
C VAL A 19 -0.51 7.34 -0.51
N THR A 20 0.52 8.18 -0.66
CA THR A 20 1.03 8.66 -1.95
C THR A 20 1.71 7.56 -2.79
N GLN A 21 2.19 6.49 -2.15
CA GLN A 21 2.71 5.31 -2.85
C GLN A 21 1.57 4.35 -3.28
N MET A 22 0.48 4.32 -2.52
CA MET A 22 -0.70 3.50 -2.79
C MET A 22 -1.66 4.19 -3.75
N PHE A 23 -1.81 5.50 -3.69
CA PHE A 23 -2.72 6.29 -4.52
C PHE A 23 -1.95 7.45 -5.17
N PRO A 24 -2.26 7.80 -6.42
CA PRO A 24 -1.73 9.02 -7.02
C PRO A 24 -2.21 10.24 -6.23
N ASN A 25 -1.38 11.30 -6.20
CA ASN A 25 -1.71 12.55 -5.49
C ASN A 25 -2.91 13.29 -6.10
N GLU A 26 -3.15 13.08 -7.39
CA GLU A 26 -4.27 13.65 -8.13
C GLU A 26 -4.86 12.55 -9.02
N VAL A 27 -6.17 12.62 -9.24
CA VAL A 27 -6.89 11.72 -10.12
C VAL A 27 -7.57 12.60 -11.17
N SER A 28 -6.95 12.71 -12.34
CA SER A 28 -7.42 13.60 -13.40
C SER A 28 -7.95 12.83 -14.60
N THR A 29 -7.64 11.52 -14.68
CA THR A 29 -8.04 10.64 -15.77
C THR A 29 -8.90 9.46 -15.31
N GLU A 30 -9.66 8.87 -16.24
CA GLU A 30 -10.46 7.66 -15.98
C GLU A 30 -9.57 6.46 -15.59
N GLN A 31 -8.39 6.35 -16.20
CA GLN A 31 -7.43 5.27 -15.92
C GLN A 31 -6.90 5.37 -14.48
N GLU A 32 -6.58 6.57 -14.02
CA GLU A 32 -6.18 6.80 -12.63
C GLU A 32 -7.32 6.51 -11.66
N SER A 33 -8.55 6.92 -12.02
CA SER A 33 -9.75 6.62 -11.24
C SER A 33 -9.93 5.12 -11.07
N MET A 34 -9.77 4.35 -12.15
CA MET A 34 -9.82 2.89 -12.13
C MET A 34 -8.75 2.30 -11.21
N VAL A 35 -7.50 2.79 -11.28
CA VAL A 35 -6.41 2.30 -10.42
C VAL A 35 -6.71 2.57 -8.95
N VAL A 36 -7.21 3.77 -8.62
CA VAL A 36 -7.58 4.13 -7.24
C VAL A 36 -8.70 3.24 -6.73
N VAL A 37 -9.79 3.08 -7.50
CA VAL A 37 -10.94 2.27 -7.10
C VAL A 37 -10.54 0.81 -6.89
N LYS A 38 -9.72 0.24 -7.78
CA LYS A 38 -9.21 -1.13 -7.61
C LYS A 38 -8.42 -1.31 -6.31
N LYS A 39 -7.54 -0.35 -5.99
CA LYS A 39 -6.75 -0.40 -4.76
C LYS A 39 -7.59 -0.18 -3.50
N LEU A 40 -8.54 0.75 -3.52
CA LEU A 40 -9.49 0.97 -2.42
C LEU A 40 -10.32 -0.29 -2.16
N LEU A 41 -10.83 -0.91 -3.22
CA LEU A 41 -11.59 -2.15 -3.12
C LEU A 41 -10.76 -3.28 -2.50
N ALA A 42 -9.51 -3.45 -2.95
CA ALA A 42 -8.61 -4.46 -2.40
C ALA A 42 -8.36 -4.26 -0.89
N ILE A 43 -8.18 -3.01 -0.43
CA ILE A 43 -8.02 -2.70 1.00
C ILE A 43 -9.30 -2.99 1.77
N ALA A 44 -10.45 -2.55 1.26
CA ALA A 44 -11.75 -2.72 1.92
C ALA A 44 -12.09 -4.21 2.09
N VAL A 45 -11.99 -4.99 1.02
CA VAL A 45 -12.24 -6.44 1.04
C VAL A 45 -11.25 -7.16 1.96
N SER A 46 -9.96 -6.79 1.91
CA SER A 46 -8.96 -7.37 2.82
C SER A 46 -9.26 -7.07 4.29
N SER A 47 -9.68 -5.84 4.59
CA SER A 47 -10.02 -5.43 5.96
C SER A 47 -11.24 -6.18 6.47
N ILE A 48 -12.30 -6.29 5.67
CA ILE A 48 -13.52 -7.02 6.04
C ILE A 48 -13.20 -8.51 6.26
N THR A 49 -12.51 -9.15 5.32
CA THR A 49 -12.19 -10.58 5.39
C THR A 49 -11.27 -10.91 6.57
N TYR A 50 -10.34 -10.01 6.91
CA TYR A 50 -9.47 -10.15 8.08
C TYR A 50 -10.26 -10.03 9.38
N LEU A 51 -11.02 -8.94 9.55
CA LEU A 51 -11.79 -8.69 10.77
C LEU A 51 -12.87 -9.75 11.04
N ARG A 52 -13.40 -10.37 9.97
CA ARG A 52 -14.37 -11.46 10.07
C ARG A 52 -13.72 -12.84 10.18
N GLY A 53 -12.39 -12.95 10.07
CA GLY A 53 -11.67 -14.22 10.17
C GLY A 53 -11.98 -15.20 9.04
N LEU A 54 -12.33 -14.71 7.85
CA LEU A 54 -12.72 -15.58 6.71
C LEU A 54 -11.54 -16.41 6.17
N PHE A 55 -10.32 -15.90 6.35
CA PHE A 55 -9.10 -16.58 5.96
C PHE A 55 -8.12 -16.57 7.14
N PRO A 56 -7.20 -17.56 7.23
CA PRO A 56 -6.19 -17.56 8.28
C PRO A 56 -5.25 -16.37 8.14
N GLU A 57 -4.63 -15.92 9.24
CA GLU A 57 -3.74 -14.75 9.26
C GLU A 57 -2.61 -14.81 8.23
N LYS A 58 -2.08 -16.02 7.98
CA LYS A 58 -1.08 -16.30 6.94
C LYS A 58 -1.53 -15.99 5.51
N ALA A 59 -2.83 -15.82 5.24
CA ALA A 59 -3.34 -15.36 3.95
C ALA A 59 -3.15 -13.85 3.74
N TYR A 60 -2.79 -13.09 4.79
CA TYR A 60 -2.63 -11.64 4.75
C TYR A 60 -1.17 -11.23 4.93
N GLY A 61 -0.79 -10.13 4.30
CA GLY A 61 0.43 -9.37 4.60
C GLY A 61 0.06 -8.05 5.26
N SER A 62 0.92 -7.55 6.15
CA SER A 62 0.70 -6.24 6.77
C SER A 62 1.43 -5.13 6.02
N LYS A 63 0.79 -3.97 5.89
CA LYS A 63 1.43 -2.72 5.47
C LYS A 63 1.16 -1.65 6.52
N ASP A 64 2.12 -0.77 6.74
CA ASP A 64 1.90 0.45 7.51
C ASP A 64 1.42 1.54 6.55
N VAL A 65 0.37 2.27 6.92
CA VAL A 65 -0.16 3.41 6.17
C VAL A 65 -0.40 4.51 7.19
N GLU A 66 0.47 5.53 7.19
CA GLU A 66 0.38 6.69 8.10
C GLU A 66 0.28 6.29 9.58
N GLY A 67 1.03 5.26 10.00
CA GLY A 67 1.03 4.77 11.37
C GLY A 67 -0.13 3.82 11.69
N GLN A 68 -0.97 3.49 10.71
CA GLN A 68 -1.99 2.45 10.82
C GLN A 68 -1.55 1.18 10.09
N LYS A 69 -1.54 0.05 10.82
CA LYS A 69 -1.27 -1.26 10.24
C LYS A 69 -2.52 -1.78 9.52
N VAL A 70 -2.46 -1.91 8.19
CA VAL A 70 -3.51 -2.52 7.36
C VAL A 70 -3.13 -3.94 6.98
N MET A 71 -4.13 -4.81 6.90
CA MET A 71 -3.98 -6.21 6.47
C MET A 71 -4.45 -6.35 5.03
N ILE A 72 -3.57 -6.84 4.16
CA ILE A 72 -3.79 -6.96 2.71
C ILE A 72 -3.78 -8.43 2.34
N LEU A 73 -4.84 -8.90 1.69
CA LEU A 73 -4.94 -10.27 1.22
C LEU A 73 -3.85 -10.53 0.18
N ARG A 74 -3.16 -11.68 0.29
CA ARG A 74 -2.07 -12.05 -0.60
C ARG A 74 -2.53 -13.10 -1.59
N GLU A 75 -1.98 -13.02 -2.79
CA GLU A 75 -2.04 -14.14 -3.72
C GLU A 75 -1.07 -15.23 -3.24
N ASP A 76 -1.59 -16.20 -2.50
CA ASP A 76 -0.85 -17.37 -2.03
C ASP A 76 -1.63 -18.64 -2.39
N HIS A 77 -0.98 -19.53 -3.14
CA HIS A 77 -1.58 -20.75 -3.69
C HIS A 77 -2.04 -21.71 -2.58
N LYS A 78 -1.53 -21.54 -1.36
CA LYS A 78 -2.00 -22.24 -0.15
C LYS A 78 -3.43 -21.85 0.24
N PHE A 79 -3.95 -20.72 -0.26
CA PHE A 79 -5.30 -20.22 -0.01
C PHE A 79 -6.02 -19.92 -1.33
N PRO A 80 -6.50 -20.94 -2.07
CA PRO A 80 -7.11 -20.74 -3.39
C PRO A 80 -8.29 -19.76 -3.40
N ALA A 81 -9.12 -19.78 -2.34
CA ALA A 81 -10.24 -18.86 -2.19
C ALA A 81 -9.78 -17.40 -2.01
N ALA A 82 -8.67 -17.16 -1.29
CA ALA A 82 -8.08 -15.84 -1.19
C ALA A 82 -7.49 -15.38 -2.53
N CYS A 83 -6.79 -16.27 -3.25
CA CYS A 83 -6.28 -15.97 -4.59
C CYS A 83 -7.38 -15.55 -5.58
N GLN A 84 -8.55 -16.18 -5.54
CA GLN A 84 -9.67 -15.82 -6.44
C GLN A 84 -10.14 -14.38 -6.22
N ILE A 85 -10.14 -13.90 -4.97
CA ILE A 85 -10.54 -12.53 -4.62
C ILE A 85 -9.49 -11.51 -5.08
N VAL A 86 -8.20 -11.84 -4.99
CA VAL A 86 -7.10 -10.91 -5.37
C VAL A 86 -7.00 -10.69 -6.88
N LYS A 87 -7.53 -11.60 -7.71
CA LYS A 87 -7.38 -11.58 -9.18
C LYS A 87 -8.33 -10.64 -9.94
N TRP A 88 -9.20 -9.90 -9.25
CA TRP A 88 -10.23 -9.04 -9.87
C TRP A 88 -9.68 -7.72 -10.44
#